data_AF-A0AAD8F888-F1
#
_entry.id   AF-A0AAD8F888-F1
#
_cell.length_a   1.000
_cell.length_b   1.000
_cell.length_c   1.000
_cell.angle_alpha   90.00
_cell.angle_beta   90.00
_cell.angle_gamma   90.00
#
_symmetry.space_group_name_H-M   'P 1'
#
loop_
_entity.id
_entity.type
_entity.pdbx_description
1 polymer ?
#
loop_
_entity_poly.entity_id
_entity_poly.type
_entity_poly.pdbx_seq_one_letter_code
_entity_poly.pdbx_strand_id
1 'polypeptide(L)'
;QGLSIRVEFQRNASDNTFSSCPGIDKETRNYYDNTSVDIYCTTIGEVANVKLKFGDTVYLCEVYISGGRNLALRSTTTGSTLRSGFRDSSFAVDGKRPTMTGLISEECYATVFFFDSNQRFTLVFATAVRLFYFLIFIK
;
A
#
# COMPACT_ATOMS: atom_id res chain seq x y z
N GLN A 1 8.44 2.95 -17.91
CA GLN A 1 7.86 4.04 -17.11
C GLN A 1 7.90 3.59 -15.66
N GLY A 2 8.44 4.41 -14.76
CA GLY A 2 8.66 4.02 -13.37
C GLY A 2 7.35 4.05 -12.58
N LEU A 3 7.10 3.01 -11.80
CA LEU A 3 5.95 2.92 -10.91
C LEU A 3 6.01 4.04 -9.85
N SER A 4 4.96 4.86 -9.76
CA SER A 4 4.89 5.97 -8.81
C SER A 4 3.96 5.60 -7.66
N ILE A 5 4.51 5.21 -6.50
CA ILE A 5 3.76 5.03 -5.25
C ILE A 5 3.91 6.26 -4.37
N ARG A 6 2.84 6.77 -3.78
CA ARG A 6 2.90 7.78 -2.70
C ARG A 6 2.18 7.24 -1.47
N VAL A 7 2.81 7.38 -0.31
CA VAL A 7 2.21 7.02 0.98
C VAL A 7 1.71 8.29 1.64
N GLU A 8 0.43 8.30 1.96
CA GLU A 8 -0.20 9.32 2.80
C GLU A 8 -0.77 8.65 4.05
N PHE A 9 -0.83 9.40 5.14
CA PHE A 9 -1.32 8.92 6.42
C PHE A 9 -2.31 9.91 7.01
N GLN A 10 -3.13 9.42 7.92
CA GLN A 10 -4.11 10.20 8.65
C GLN A 10 -4.03 9.81 10.12
N ARG A 11 -3.75 10.79 10.99
CA ARG A 11 -3.52 10.54 12.42
C ARG A 11 -4.79 10.18 13.18
N ASN A 12 -5.90 10.85 12.86
CA ASN A 12 -7.19 10.64 13.51
C ASN A 12 -8.23 10.22 12.47
N ALA A 13 -8.92 9.10 12.70
CA ALA A 13 -9.95 8.57 11.80
C ALA A 13 -11.09 9.57 11.52
N SER A 14 -11.33 10.52 12.43
CA SER A 14 -12.36 11.56 12.30
C SER A 14 -11.93 12.77 11.46
N ASP A 15 -10.63 12.93 11.21
CA ASP A 15 -10.10 13.93 10.28
C ASP A 15 -10.30 13.43 8.84
N ASN A 16 -10.43 14.27 7.83
CA ASN A 16 -10.42 13.82 6.42
C ASN A 16 -9.10 14.16 5.73
N THR A 17 -8.15 14.73 6.47
CA THR A 17 -6.89 15.23 5.94
C THR A 17 -5.83 14.14 5.95
N PHE A 18 -5.34 13.82 4.77
CA PHE A 18 -4.20 12.94 4.58
C PHE A 18 -2.94 13.79 4.42
N SER A 19 -1.91 13.46 5.20
CA SER A 19 -0.59 14.07 5.11
C SER A 19 0.36 13.13 4.38
N SER A 20 1.21 13.67 3.51
CA SER A 20 2.24 12.89 2.85
C SER A 20 3.27 12.41 3.86
N CYS A 21 3.71 11.16 3.72
CA CYS A 21 4.84 10.65 4.48
C CYS A 21 6.09 11.53 4.22
N PRO A 22 6.68 12.13 5.28
CA PRO A 22 7.88 12.95 5.13
C PRO A 22 9.05 12.06 4.66
N GLY A 23 9.79 12.54 3.66
CA GLY A 23 10.99 11.85 3.15
C GLY A 23 10.81 11.07 1.84
N ILE A 24 9.63 11.07 1.21
CA ILE A 24 9.36 10.38 -0.09
C ILE A 24 10.10 10.99 -1.30
N ASP A 25 10.92 12.02 -1.07
CA ASP A 25 11.65 12.79 -2.07
C ASP A 25 12.84 11.99 -2.60
N LYS A 26 12.57 11.04 -3.50
CA LYS A 26 13.49 10.26 -4.36
C LYS A 26 14.58 9.39 -3.68
N GLU A 27 15.04 9.67 -2.46
CA GLU A 27 16.16 8.96 -1.81
C GLU A 27 15.74 7.84 -0.85
N THR A 28 14.45 7.72 -0.52
CA THR A 28 13.94 6.70 0.44
C THR A 28 13.20 5.54 -0.21
N ARG A 29 13.08 5.54 -1.54
CA ARG A 29 12.50 4.43 -2.32
C ARG A 29 13.60 3.51 -2.81
N ASN A 30 13.91 2.50 -2.01
CA ASN A 30 14.76 1.41 -2.48
C ASN A 30 13.87 0.41 -3.19
N TYR A 31 14.07 0.28 -4.50
CA TYR A 31 13.57 -0.86 -5.25
C TYR A 31 14.56 -1.98 -5.01
N TYR A 32 14.16 -2.97 -4.20
CA TYR A 32 15.01 -4.15 -3.98
C TYR A 32 15.04 -5.02 -5.25
N ASP A 33 13.94 -5.01 -6.01
CA ASP A 33 13.76 -5.59 -7.33
C ASP A 33 12.64 -4.87 -8.10
N ASN A 34 12.24 -5.40 -9.27
CA ASN A 34 11.14 -4.84 -10.07
C ASN A 34 9.74 -5.08 -9.44
N THR A 35 9.66 -5.76 -8.29
CA THR A 35 8.42 -6.25 -7.67
C THR A 35 8.25 -5.81 -6.21
N SER A 36 9.21 -5.06 -5.65
CA SER A 36 9.18 -4.66 -4.25
C SER A 36 9.70 -3.24 -4.07
N VAL A 37 9.01 -2.48 -3.21
CA VAL A 37 9.34 -1.09 -2.90
C VAL A 37 9.39 -0.90 -1.40
N ASP A 38 10.54 -0.48 -0.93
CA ASP A 38 10.74 -0.02 0.45
C ASP A 38 10.44 1.47 0.55
N ILE A 39 9.68 1.87 1.57
CA ILE A 39 9.38 3.27 1.85
C ILE A 39 9.57 3.52 3.33
N TYR A 40 10.56 4.34 3.66
CA TYR A 40 10.83 4.78 5.02
C TYR A 40 10.01 6.03 5.33
N CYS A 41 9.22 5.95 6.39
CA CYS A 41 8.39 7.03 6.89
C CYS A 41 8.68 7.26 8.36
N THR A 42 9.87 7.79 8.65
CA THR A 42 10.24 8.16 10.01
C THR A 42 9.41 9.37 10.44
N THR A 43 8.99 9.46 11.71
CA THR A 43 8.32 10.63 12.33
C THR A 43 6.83 10.88 12.08
N ILE A 44 6.01 9.84 11.91
CA ILE A 44 4.56 10.06 11.66
C ILE A 44 3.71 10.25 12.92
N GLY A 45 4.16 9.74 14.07
CA GLY A 45 3.34 9.64 15.28
C GLY A 45 2.32 8.50 15.17
N GLU A 46 1.20 8.59 15.89
CA GLU A 46 0.10 7.63 15.79
C GLU A 46 -0.75 7.89 14.56
N VAL A 47 -1.07 6.81 13.84
CA VAL A 47 -1.77 6.82 12.56
C VAL A 47 -2.97 5.89 12.62
N ALA A 48 -4.13 6.39 12.22
CA ALA A 48 -5.37 5.64 12.12
C ALA A 48 -5.56 5.02 10.73
N ASN A 49 -5.22 5.76 9.67
CA ASN A 49 -5.37 5.29 8.29
C ASN A 49 -4.11 5.56 7.48
N VAL A 50 -3.84 4.69 6.52
CA VAL A 50 -2.81 4.88 5.49
C VAL A 50 -3.46 4.75 4.13
N LYS A 51 -3.05 5.62 3.20
CA LYS A 51 -3.46 5.60 1.80
C LYS A 51 -2.23 5.53 0.92
N LEU A 52 -2.18 4.49 0.09
CA LEU A 52 -1.25 4.35 -1.01
C LEU A 52 -1.91 4.93 -2.26
N LYS A 53 -1.22 5.81 -2.97
CA LYS A 53 -1.61 6.34 -4.27
C LYS A 53 -0.68 5.81 -5.35
N PHE A 54 -1.24 5.42 -6.49
CA PHE A 54 -0.55 4.87 -7.64
C PHE A 54 -0.88 5.70 -8.89
N GLY A 55 0.06 5.80 -9.83
CA GLY A 55 -0.12 6.58 -11.06
C GLY A 55 -0.93 5.88 -12.16
N ASP A 56 -0.88 4.55 -12.21
CA ASP A 56 -1.52 3.70 -13.23
C ASP A 56 -2.17 2.48 -12.55
N THR A 57 -2.55 1.46 -13.35
CA THR A 57 -2.92 0.14 -12.82
C THR A 57 -1.84 -0.40 -11.90
N VAL A 58 -2.27 -0.76 -10.69
CA VAL A 58 -1.43 -1.48 -9.72
C VAL A 58 -1.92 -2.91 -9.59
N TYR A 59 -0.97 -3.84 -9.51
CA TYR A 59 -1.18 -5.18 -8.98
C TYR A 59 -0.49 -5.23 -7.62
N LEU A 60 -1.24 -4.99 -6.56
CA LEU A 60 -0.76 -4.90 -5.19
C LEU A 60 -0.95 -6.26 -4.52
N CYS A 61 0.16 -6.92 -4.20
CA CYS A 61 0.12 -8.29 -3.72
C CYS A 61 0.25 -8.37 -2.19
N GLU A 62 1.09 -7.53 -1.58
CA GLU A 62 1.21 -7.49 -0.12
C GLU A 62 1.72 -6.12 0.32
N VAL A 63 1.14 -5.59 1.39
CA VAL A 63 1.62 -4.41 2.11
C VAL A 63 2.11 -4.86 3.46
N TYR A 64 3.40 -4.67 3.70
CA TYR A 64 4.04 -4.97 4.96
C TYR A 64 4.39 -3.67 5.68
N ILE A 65 3.91 -3.51 6.91
CA ILE A 65 4.19 -2.33 7.73
C ILE A 65 4.95 -2.77 8.97
N SER A 66 6.20 -2.31 9.11
CA SER A 66 7.10 -2.78 10.16
C SER A 66 7.11 -1.86 11.38
N GLY A 67 6.84 -2.48 12.53
CA GLY A 67 7.12 -1.98 13.89
C GLY A 67 7.41 -3.13 14.86
N GLY A 68 7.88 -4.27 14.33
CA GLY A 68 8.04 -5.56 15.04
C GLY A 68 7.20 -6.67 14.41
N ARG A 69 5.88 -6.49 14.31
CA ARG A 69 4.93 -7.35 13.57
C ARG A 69 4.38 -6.63 12.34
N ASN A 70 3.87 -7.35 11.34
CA ASN A 70 3.17 -6.72 10.21
C ASN A 70 1.88 -6.06 10.72
N LEU A 71 1.87 -4.73 10.79
CA LEU A 71 0.71 -3.96 11.27
C LEU A 71 -0.42 -3.89 10.24
N ALA A 72 -0.11 -4.10 8.95
CA ALA A 72 -1.14 -4.10 7.91
C ALA A 72 -1.97 -5.37 7.92
N LEU A 73 -1.43 -6.48 8.45
CA LEU A 73 -2.03 -7.81 8.39
C LEU A 73 -3.49 -7.80 8.83
N ARG A 74 -4.39 -8.22 7.93
CA ARG A 74 -5.85 -8.31 8.12
C ARG A 74 -6.52 -6.99 8.53
N SER A 75 -5.89 -5.86 8.21
CA SER A 75 -6.52 -4.55 8.37
C SER A 75 -7.75 -4.44 7.47
N THR A 76 -8.67 -3.55 7.83
CA THR A 76 -9.78 -3.22 6.92
C THR A 76 -9.23 -2.41 5.75
N THR A 77 -9.58 -2.80 4.52
CA THR A 77 -9.04 -2.19 3.32
C THR A 77 -10.14 -1.67 2.41
N THR A 78 -9.85 -0.59 1.69
CA THR A 78 -10.67 -0.12 0.57
C THR A 78 -9.77 0.26 -0.59
N GLY A 79 -10.22 -0.06 -1.80
CA GLY A 79 -9.48 0.20 -3.02
C GLY A 79 -10.28 1.08 -3.98
N SER A 80 -9.60 1.54 -5.03
CA SER A 80 -10.25 1.92 -6.27
C SER A 80 -11.04 0.76 -6.90
N THR A 81 -11.67 1.03 -8.05
CA THR A 81 -12.42 0.05 -8.84
C THR A 81 -11.57 -1.21 -9.12
N LEU A 82 -12.08 -2.35 -8.63
CA LEU A 82 -11.46 -3.66 -8.79
C LEU A 82 -11.47 -4.08 -10.27
N ARG A 83 -10.36 -4.63 -10.74
CA ARG A 83 -10.28 -5.28 -12.05
C ARG A 83 -10.99 -6.63 -12.01
N SER A 84 -11.88 -6.87 -12.97
CA SER A 84 -12.60 -8.15 -13.08
C SER A 84 -11.63 -9.34 -13.11
N GLY A 85 -11.95 -10.39 -12.34
CA GLY A 85 -11.15 -11.60 -12.21
C GLY A 85 -9.99 -11.51 -11.20
N PHE A 86 -9.78 -10.37 -10.54
CA PHE A 86 -8.77 -10.22 -9.48
C PHE A 86 -9.37 -10.31 -8.09
N ARG A 87 -8.50 -10.55 -7.10
CA ARG A 87 -8.87 -10.55 -5.68
C ARG A 87 -9.17 -9.13 -5.20
N ASP A 88 -10.02 -9.03 -4.19
CA ASP A 88 -10.33 -7.74 -3.57
C ASP A 88 -9.15 -7.21 -2.75
N SER A 89 -9.29 -5.98 -2.25
CA SER A 89 -8.25 -5.27 -1.51
C SER A 89 -7.71 -5.99 -0.27
N SER A 90 -8.46 -6.93 0.33
CA SER A 90 -8.01 -7.64 1.54
C SER A 90 -6.82 -8.57 1.28
N PHE A 91 -6.61 -8.98 0.03
CA PHE A 91 -5.47 -9.83 -0.36
C PHE A 91 -4.14 -9.09 -0.29
N ALA A 92 -4.15 -7.76 -0.42
CA ALA A 92 -2.95 -6.96 -0.23
C ALA A 92 -2.47 -6.89 1.24
N VAL A 93 -3.20 -7.50 2.18
CA VAL A 93 -2.86 -7.52 3.61
C VAL A 93 -3.12 -8.90 4.22
N ASP A 94 -3.13 -9.96 3.42
CA ASP A 94 -3.43 -11.32 3.90
C ASP A 94 -2.20 -12.02 4.48
N GLY A 95 -1.01 -11.42 4.34
CA GLY A 95 0.26 -11.96 4.84
C GLY A 95 0.94 -12.92 3.89
N LYS A 96 0.44 -13.09 2.66
CA LYS A 96 1.04 -13.95 1.65
C LYS A 96 1.86 -13.12 0.67
N ARG A 97 3.16 -13.42 0.63
CA ARG A 97 4.03 -12.85 -0.40
C ARG A 97 3.69 -13.45 -1.77
N PRO A 98 3.70 -12.66 -2.84
CA PRO A 98 3.50 -13.19 -4.17
C PRO A 98 4.60 -14.18 -4.52
N THR A 99 4.24 -15.32 -5.12
CA THR A 99 5.21 -16.32 -5.58
C THR A 99 5.66 -16.01 -7.01
N MET A 100 6.87 -16.39 -7.44
CA MET A 100 7.29 -16.08 -8.82
C MET A 100 6.38 -16.71 -9.89
N THR A 101 5.76 -17.86 -9.59
CA THR A 101 4.94 -18.64 -10.53
C THR A 101 3.44 -18.45 -10.34
N GLY A 102 3.01 -17.80 -9.26
CA GLY A 102 1.61 -17.59 -8.95
C GLY A 102 0.92 -16.64 -9.92
N LEU A 103 -0.33 -16.96 -10.24
CA LEU A 103 -1.18 -16.12 -11.08
C LEU A 103 -1.47 -14.81 -10.34
N ILE A 104 -1.16 -13.68 -10.98
CA ILE A 104 -1.36 -12.33 -10.41
C ILE A 104 -2.81 -12.13 -9.97
N SER A 105 -3.77 -12.69 -10.71
CA SER A 105 -5.20 -12.62 -10.41
C SER A 105 -5.63 -13.36 -9.14
N GLU A 106 -4.81 -14.29 -8.64
CA GLU A 106 -5.12 -15.09 -7.45
C GLU A 106 -4.39 -14.59 -6.20
N GLU A 107 -3.27 -13.91 -6.39
CA GLU A 107 -2.39 -13.44 -5.31
C GLU A 107 -2.54 -11.94 -5.03
N CYS A 108 -2.95 -11.14 -6.02
CA CYS A 108 -2.86 -9.69 -5.92
C CYS A 108 -4.22 -9.02 -6.09
N TYR A 109 -4.42 -7.94 -5.33
CA TYR A 109 -5.43 -6.96 -5.61
C TYR A 109 -5.03 -6.16 -6.86
N ALA A 110 -5.96 -5.94 -7.79
CA ALA A 110 -5.67 -5.11 -8.96
C ALA A 110 -6.77 -4.11 -9.28
N THR A 111 -6.34 -2.96 -9.77
CA THR A 111 -7.24 -1.89 -10.22
C THR A 111 -7.43 -1.93 -11.73
N VAL A 112 -8.58 -1.47 -12.21
CA VAL A 112 -8.75 -1.21 -13.64
C VAL A 112 -7.83 -0.08 -14.12
N PHE A 113 -7.41 -0.16 -15.37
CA PHE A 113 -6.60 0.88 -15.99
C PHE A 113 -7.50 2.07 -16.40
N PHE A 114 -7.12 3.27 -15.97
CA PHE A 114 -7.67 4.50 -16.51
C PHE A 114 -6.53 5.47 -16.79
N PHE A 115 -6.44 5.95 -18.02
CA PHE A 115 -5.61 7.11 -18.37
C PHE A 115 -6.06 8.27 -17.45
N ASP A 116 -5.14 8.81 -16.63
CA ASP A 116 -5.36 9.85 -15.59
C ASP A 116 -5.77 9.39 -14.17
N SER A 117 -5.67 8.10 -13.83
CA SER A 117 -6.15 7.66 -12.51
C SER A 117 -5.15 7.79 -11.36
N ASN A 118 -5.53 8.59 -10.37
CA ASN A 118 -5.00 8.56 -9.00
C ASN A 118 -5.53 7.32 -8.26
N GLN A 119 -5.11 6.14 -8.70
CA GLN A 119 -5.51 4.87 -8.11
C GLN A 119 -5.11 4.85 -6.64
N ARG A 120 -5.99 4.34 -5.78
CA ARG A 120 -5.77 4.34 -4.34
C ARG A 120 -6.06 3.00 -3.70
N PHE A 121 -5.31 2.75 -2.64
CA PHE A 121 -5.54 1.69 -1.69
C PHE A 121 -5.45 2.30 -0.31
N THR A 122 -6.45 2.11 0.53
CA THR A 122 -6.49 2.63 1.89
C THR A 122 -6.59 1.47 2.85
N LEU A 123 -5.74 1.46 3.87
CA LEU A 123 -5.88 0.59 5.03
C LEU A 123 -6.28 1.39 6.26
N VAL A 124 -7.14 0.79 7.07
CA VAL A 124 -7.69 1.33 8.31
C VAL A 124 -7.25 0.42 9.44
N PHE A 125 -6.56 1.00 10.42
CA PHE A 125 -6.17 0.27 11.61
C PHE A 125 -7.30 0.26 12.63
N ALA A 126 -7.54 -0.89 13.27
CA ALA A 126 -8.53 -1.01 14.34
C ALA A 126 -8.19 -0.13 15.57
N THR A 127 -6.89 0.11 15.78
CA THR A 127 -6.34 1.00 16.80
C THR A 127 -5.23 1.83 16.16
N ALA A 128 -5.08 3.10 16.54
CA ALA A 128 -4.00 3.92 16.00
C ALA A 128 -2.63 3.30 16.30
N VAL A 129 -1.72 3.32 15.31
CA VAL A 129 -0.40 2.68 15.40
C VAL A 129 0.72 3.62 15.02
N ARG A 130 1.91 3.36 15.53
CA ARG A 130 3.13 4.05 15.12
C ARG A 130 3.73 3.36 13.89
N LEU A 131 3.99 4.15 12.86
CA LEU A 131 4.51 3.68 11.58
C LEU A 131 5.95 4.13 11.40
N PHE A 132 6.77 3.27 10.80
CA PHE A 132 8.18 3.54 10.56
C PHE A 132 8.61 3.20 9.13
N TYR A 133 8.10 2.08 8.60
CA TYR A 133 8.56 1.52 7.35
C TYR A 133 7.46 0.70 6.67
N PHE A 134 7.42 0.82 5.34
CA PHE A 134 6.57 0.07 4.45
C PHE A 134 7.44 -0.75 3.51
N LEU A 135 7.05 -2.00 3.28
CA LEU A 135 7.53 -2.84 2.20
C LEU A 135 6.31 -3.26 1.38
N ILE A 136 6.29 -2.85 0.12
CA ILE A 136 5.15 -3.04 -0.77
C ILE A 136 5.56 -4.02 -1.86
N PHE A 137 4.83 -5.13 -1.97
CA PHE A 137 5.00 -6.11 -3.04
C PHE A 137 3.97 -5.88 -4.15
N ILE A 138 4.47 -5.85 -5.38
CA ILE A 138 3.69 -5.66 -6.60
C ILE A 138 4.13 -6.66 -7.67
N LYS A 139 3.31 -6.81 -8.71
CA LYS A 139 3.65 -7.58 -9.91
C LYS A 139 3.28 -6.84 -11.19
#